data_AF-A0A1R1CVA0-F1
#
_entry.id   AF-A0A1R1CVA0-F1
#
_cell.length_a   1.000
_cell.length_b   1.000
_cell.length_c   1.000
_cell.angle_alpha   90.00
_cell.angle_beta   90.00
_cell.angle_gamma   90.00
#
_symmetry.space_group_name_H-M   'P 1'
#
loop_
_entity.id
_entity.type
_entity.pdbx_description
1 polymer ?
#
loop_
_entity_poly.entity_id
_entity_poly.type
_entity_poly.pdbx_seq_one_letter_code
_entity_poly.pdbx_strand_id
1 'polypeptide(L)' 'MGKKTVKVTTEEMQELKMLAEIVKNPRLPMSDRRIAKTQYESIINYAKNSKRGSITSSV' A
#
# COMPACT_ATOMS: atom_id res chain seq x y z
N MET A 1 -13.76 -11.23 -5.65
CA MET A 1 -12.54 -10.70 -5.01
C MET A 1 -12.91 -9.49 -4.18
N GLY A 2 -13.03 -9.64 -2.86
CA GLY A 2 -13.48 -8.57 -1.97
C GLY A 2 -12.44 -7.44 -1.88
N LYS A 3 -12.89 -6.19 -1.99
CA LYS A 3 -12.05 -5.02 -1.75
C LYS A 3 -11.73 -4.98 -0.25
N LYS A 4 -10.47 -5.20 0.12
CA LYS A 4 -10.01 -5.13 1.51
C LYS A 4 -9.57 -3.69 1.81
N THR A 5 -10.33 -3.00 2.64
CA THR A 5 -10.00 -1.63 3.06
C THR A 5 -9.07 -1.69 4.27
N VAL A 6 -7.92 -1.02 4.19
CA VAL A 6 -6.93 -0.91 5.27
C VAL A 6 -6.90 0.54 5.73
N LYS A 7 -6.93 0.76 7.06
CA LYS A 7 -6.76 2.11 7.63
C LYS A 7 -5.27 2.47 7.58
N VAL A 8 -4.98 3.58 6.91
CA VAL A 8 -3.63 4.14 6.77
C VAL A 8 -3.67 5.61 7.24
N THR A 9 -2.56 6.15 7.75
CA THR A 9 -2.45 7.59 8.00
C THR A 9 -2.42 8.38 6.70
N THR A 10 -2.62 9.69 6.80
CA THR A 10 -2.50 10.61 5.66
C THR A 10 -1.12 10.51 5.00
N GLU A 11 -0.05 10.37 5.79
CA GLU A 11 1.32 10.19 5.32
C GLU A 11 1.47 8.88 4.54
N GLU A 12 1.07 7.75 5.14
CA GLU A 12 1.07 6.44 4.48
C GLU A 12 0.25 6.47 3.18
N MET A 13 -0.89 7.18 3.16
CA MET A 13 -1.72 7.32 1.96
C MET A 13 -1.05 8.13 0.85
N GLN A 14 -0.32 9.20 1.20
CA GLN A 14 0.45 9.99 0.22
C GLN A 14 1.57 9.14 -0.37
N GLU A 15 2.30 8.41 0.47
CA GLU A 15 3.40 7.54 0.05
C GLU A 15 2.88 6.41 -0.85
N LEU A 16 1.77 5.76 -0.48
CA LEU A 16 1.12 4.74 -1.31
C LEU A 16 0.70 5.28 -2.68
N LYS A 17 0.23 6.54 -2.77
CA LYS A 17 -0.10 7.16 -4.06
C LYS A 17 1.15 7.34 -4.92
N MET A 18 2.23 7.89 -4.36
CA MET A 18 3.49 8.08 -5.09
C MET A 18 4.06 6.74 -5.58
N LEU A 19 4.07 5.72 -4.72
CA LEU A 19 4.54 4.38 -5.08
C LEU A 19 3.67 3.75 -6.17
N ALA A 20 2.35 3.93 -6.12
CA ALA A 20 1.46 3.44 -7.16
C ALA A 20 1.70 4.12 -8.51
N GLU A 21 2.02 5.41 -8.53
CA GLU A 21 2.40 6.12 -9.77
C GLU A 21 3.71 5.57 -10.35
N ILE A 22 4.70 5.31 -9.50
CA ILE A 22 5.97 4.69 -9.91
C ILE A 22 5.72 3.30 -10.51
N VAL A 23 4.98 2.44 -9.82
CA VAL A 23 4.67 1.06 -10.27
C VAL A 23 3.94 1.06 -11.62
N LYS A 24 3.01 2.01 -11.82
CA LYS A 24 2.22 2.13 -13.04
C LYS A 24 2.97 2.79 -14.19
N ASN A 25 4.10 3.45 -13.94
CA ASN A 25 4.84 4.18 -14.97
C ASN A 25 5.71 3.23 -15.82
N PRO A 26 5.33 2.90 -17.07
CA PRO A 26 6.06 1.95 -17.89
C PRO A 26 7.42 2.49 -18.36
N ARG A 27 7.66 3.81 -18.24
CA ARG A 27 8.91 4.46 -18.61
C ARG A 27 10.03 4.20 -17.59
N LEU A 28 9.68 3.77 -16.38
CA LEU A 28 10.66 3.45 -15.34
C LEU A 28 11.18 2.02 -15.51
N PRO A 29 12.45 1.78 -15.17
CA PRO A 29 13.04 0.46 -15.25
C PRO A 29 12.30 -0.52 -14.34
N MET A 30 12.31 -1.79 -14.72
CA MET A 30 11.59 -2.84 -13.99
C MET A 30 12.09 -2.97 -12.54
N SER A 31 13.37 -2.68 -12.29
CA SER A 31 13.96 -2.67 -10.95
C SER A 31 13.31 -1.64 -10.04
N ASP A 32 13.18 -0.39 -10.49
CA ASP A 32 12.55 0.69 -9.71
C ASP A 32 11.08 0.40 -9.43
N ARG A 33 10.36 -0.12 -10.44
CA ARG A 33 8.98 -0.56 -10.27
C ARG A 33 8.84 -1.71 -9.28
N ARG A 34 9.78 -2.67 -9.26
CA ARG A 34 9.81 -3.75 -8.26
C ARG A 34 10.06 -3.20 -6.86
N ILE A 35 11.02 -2.29 -6.70
CA ILE A 35 11.32 -1.68 -5.40
C ILE A 35 10.09 -0.94 -4.88
N ALA A 36 9.46 -0.10 -5.71
CA ALA A 36 8.27 0.64 -5.33
C ALA A 36 7.09 -0.28 -4.99
N LYS A 37 6.92 -1.38 -5.73
CA LYS A 37 5.91 -2.40 -5.41
C LYS A 37 6.16 -3.04 -4.04
N THR A 38 7.40 -3.42 -3.74
CA THR A 38 7.77 -4.00 -2.45
C THR A 38 7.52 -3.01 -1.30
N GLN A 39 7.86 -1.74 -1.49
CA GLN A 39 7.57 -0.69 -0.49
C GLN A 39 6.07 -0.50 -0.29
N TYR A 40 5.29 -0.47 -1.37
CA TYR A 40 3.84 -0.35 -1.34
C TYR A 40 3.20 -1.51 -0.55
N GLU A 41 3.63 -2.74 -0.82
CA GLU A 41 3.16 -3.94 -0.10
C GLU A 41 3.58 -3.91 1.37
N SER A 42 4.80 -3.42 1.68
CA SER A 42 5.30 -3.28 3.05
C SER A 42 4.44 -2.32 3.88
N ILE A 43 4.09 -1.14 3.35
CA ILE A 43 3.23 -0.16 4.03
C ILE A 43 1.84 -0.75 4.28
N ILE A 44 1.25 -1.43 3.28
CA ILE A 44 -0.05 -2.10 3.46
C ILE A 44 0.04 -3.19 4.53
N ASN A 45 1.10 -4.00 4.51
CA ASN A 45 1.27 -5.08 5.49
C ASN A 45 1.51 -4.54 6.90
N TYR A 46 2.29 -3.46 7.02
CA TYR A 46 2.47 -2.74 8.27
C TYR A 46 1.14 -2.18 8.77
N ALA A 47 0.39 -1.46 7.94
CA ALA A 47 -0.91 -0.90 8.32
C ALA A 47 -1.95 -1.99 8.69
N LYS A 48 -1.89 -3.17 8.06
CA LYS A 48 -2.73 -4.32 8.41
C LYS A 48 -2.38 -4.95 9.76
N ASN A 49 -1.10 -5.03 10.12
CA ASN A 49 -0.63 -5.66 11.36
C ASN A 49 -0.45 -4.67 12.51
N SER A 50 -0.33 -3.39 12.20
CA SER A 50 -0.37 -2.32 13.18
C SER A 50 -1.73 -2.36 13.86
N LYS A 51 -1.76 -2.34 15.19
CA LYS A 51 -2.98 -2.29 16.03
C LYS A 51 -3.81 -0.99 15.81
N ARG A 52 -3.65 -0.30 14.66
CA ARG A 52 -4.54 0.72 14.12
C ARG A 52 -5.87 0.08 13.68
N GLY A 53 -6.59 -0.47 14.66
CA GLY A 53 -7.97 -0.94 14.57
C GLY A 53 -8.34 -1.62 13.24
N SER A 54 -7.95 -2.90 13.10
CA SER A 54 -8.65 -3.81 12.20
C SER A 54 -10.14 -3.66 12.46
N ILE A 55 -10.89 -3.08 11.52
CA ILE A 55 -12.35 -3.19 11.55
C ILE A 55 -12.63 -4.62 11.13
N THR A 56 -12.60 -5.54 12.10
CA THR A 56 -13.34 -6.79 11.97
C THR A 56 -14.80 -6.37 12.05
N SER A 57 -15.42 -6.10 10.91
CA SER A 57 -16.87 -6.22 10.82
C SER A 57 -17.17 -7.70 10.98
N SER A 58 -17.27 -8.15 12.22
CA SER A 58 -17.90 -9.41 12.56
C SER A 58 -19.38 -9.24 12.22
N VAL A 59 -19.81 -9.87 11.13
CA VAL A 59 -21.21 -10.23 10.89
C VAL A 59 -21.42 -11.68 11.27
#